data_AF-D0Z481-F1
#
_entry.id   AF-D0Z481-F1
#
_cell.length_a   1.000
_cell.length_b   1.000
_cell.length_c   1.000
_cell.angle_alpha   90.00
_cell.angle_beta   90.00
_cell.angle_gamma   90.00
#
_symmetry.space_group_name_H-M   'P 1'
#
loop_
_entity.id
_entity.type
_entity.pdbx_description
1 polymer ?
#
loop_
_entity_poly.entity_id
_entity_poly.type
_entity_poly.pdbx_seq_one_letter_code
_entity_poly.pdbx_strand_id
1 'polypeptide(L)'
;MFTVIGAVKQPKKGKKSVEQKQKENILKGLPKNAGLPWAEEERDKLVQAFNTNTSVDELSVIHARTRGAIIAELKKQGLIEEFDSSI
;
A
#
# COMPACT_ATOMS: atom_id res chain seq x y z
N MET A 1 43.21 30.03 -10.96
CA MET A 1 43.21 28.69 -10.33
C MET A 1 41.77 28.19 -10.34
N PHE A 2 41.37 27.39 -11.33
CA PHE A 2 39.99 26.87 -11.43
C PHE A 2 39.94 25.49 -10.77
N THR A 3 39.18 25.36 -9.68
CA THR A 3 38.95 24.08 -9.02
C THR A 3 37.91 23.29 -9.80
N VAL A 4 38.34 22.17 -10.39
CA VAL A 4 37.45 21.17 -10.99
C VAL A 4 36.60 20.53 -9.90
N ILE A 5 35.33 20.93 -9.79
CA ILE A 5 34.35 20.21 -8.98
C ILE A 5 33.94 18.97 -9.78
N GLY A 6 34.52 17.83 -9.41
CA GLY A 6 34.12 16.52 -9.92
C GLY A 6 32.65 16.27 -9.57
N ALA A 7 31.84 16.02 -10.59
CA ALA A 7 30.46 15.61 -10.43
C ALA A 7 30.41 14.23 -9.74
N VAL A 8 30.23 14.24 -8.42
CA VAL A 8 29.92 13.03 -7.65
C VAL A 8 28.55 12.54 -8.10
N LYS A 9 28.55 11.55 -9.01
CA LYS A 9 27.36 10.83 -9.46
C LYS A 9 26.81 10.05 -8.25
N GLN A 10 25.86 10.65 -7.54
CA GLN A 10 25.19 10.01 -6.40
C GLN A 10 24.64 8.65 -6.85
N PRO A 11 24.95 7.54 -6.16
CA PRO A 11 24.37 6.24 -6.49
C PRO A 11 22.86 6.31 -6.30
N LYS A 12 22.10 5.99 -7.34
CA LYS A 12 20.63 5.90 -7.28
C LYS A 12 20.28 4.97 -6.13
N LYS A 13 19.68 5.51 -5.07
CA LYS A 13 19.17 4.77 -3.90
C LYS A 13 18.43 3.55 -4.44
N GLY A 14 18.99 2.36 -4.24
CA GLY A 14 18.39 1.10 -4.70
C GLY A 14 16.94 1.01 -4.23
N LYS A 15 16.07 0.41 -5.04
CA LYS A 15 14.67 0.19 -4.67
C LYS A 15 14.65 -0.45 -3.28
N LYS A 16 14.11 0.25 -2.27
CA LYS A 16 14.01 -0.30 -0.91
C LYS A 16 13.27 -1.63 -1.00
N SER A 17 13.77 -2.65 -0.33
CA SER A 17 13.08 -3.94 -0.26
C SER A 17 11.72 -3.77 0.41
N VAL A 18 10.77 -4.64 0.07
CA VAL A 18 9.42 -4.64 0.64
C VAL A 18 9.48 -4.69 2.18
N GLU A 19 10.37 -5.52 2.72
CA GLU A 19 10.57 -5.70 4.16
C GLU A 19 11.09 -4.42 4.83
N GLN A 20 12.00 -3.69 4.16
CA GLN A 20 12.50 -2.42 4.67
C GLN A 20 11.36 -1.40 4.75
N LYS A 21 10.52 -1.34 3.71
CA LYS A 21 9.37 -0.42 3.68
C LYS A 21 8.33 -0.78 4.75
N GLN A 22 8.08 -2.07 4.98
CA GLN A 22 7.21 -2.53 6.07
C GLN A 22 7.73 -2.10 7.44
N LYS A 23 9.03 -2.29 7.70
CA LYS A 23 9.66 -1.83 8.95
C LYS A 23 9.52 -0.31 9.13
N GLU A 24 9.77 0.46 8.08
CA GLU A 24 9.59 1.92 8.12
C GLU A 24 8.15 2.33 8.39
N ASN A 25 7.16 1.62 7.85
CA ASN A 25 5.75 1.90 8.11
C ASN A 25 5.40 1.65 9.57
N ILE A 26 5.83 0.52 10.14
CA ILE A 26 5.61 0.20 11.56
C ILE A 26 6.24 1.26 12.47
N LEU A 27 7.49 1.67 12.19
CA LEU A 27 8.18 2.73 12.94
C LEU A 27 7.46 4.09 12.89
N LYS A 28 6.67 4.33 11.83
CA LYS A 28 5.89 5.56 11.64
C LYS A 28 4.46 5.46 12.17
N GLY A 29 4.06 4.32 12.75
CA GLY A 29 2.67 4.09 13.17
C GLY A 29 1.70 3.93 12.00
N LEU A 30 2.19 3.61 10.80
CA LEU A 30 1.37 3.34 9.62
C LEU A 30 1.07 1.84 9.52
N PRO A 31 -0.04 1.44 8.86
CA PRO A 31 -0.28 0.04 8.54
C PRO A 31 0.91 -0.58 7.80
N LYS A 32 1.26 -1.82 8.15
CA LYS A 32 2.46 -2.51 7.65
C LYS A 32 2.59 -2.43 6.12
N ASN A 33 1.48 -2.61 5.41
CA ASN A 33 1.44 -2.66 3.96
C ASN A 33 1.06 -1.33 3.28
N ALA A 34 1.03 -0.22 4.02
CA ALA A 34 0.71 1.10 3.47
C ALA A 34 1.68 1.48 2.33
N GLY A 35 1.12 1.81 1.17
CA GLY A 35 1.87 2.23 -0.02
C GLY A 35 2.69 1.12 -0.70
N LEU A 36 2.50 -0.14 -0.31
CA LEU A 36 3.07 -1.28 -1.01
C LEU A 36 2.19 -1.68 -2.20
N PRO A 37 2.77 -2.26 -3.28
CA PRO A 37 1.97 -2.86 -4.35
C PRO A 37 1.10 -4.00 -3.80
N TRP A 38 -0.02 -4.27 -4.48
CA TRP A 38 -0.88 -5.42 -4.17
C TRP A 38 -0.36 -6.68 -4.84
N ALA A 39 -0.14 -7.73 -4.05
CA ALA A 39 0.09 -9.06 -4.58
C ALA A 39 -1.22 -9.65 -5.12
N GLU A 40 -1.13 -10.62 -6.04
CA GLU A 40 -2.33 -11.23 -6.62
C GLU A 40 -3.10 -12.04 -5.58
N GLU A 41 -2.38 -12.81 -4.77
CA GLU A 41 -2.93 -13.61 -3.69
C GLU A 41 -3.57 -12.72 -2.59
N GLU A 42 -3.05 -11.50 -2.41
CA GLU A 42 -3.63 -10.52 -1.49
C GLU A 42 -4.93 -9.94 -2.04
N ARG A 43 -5.01 -9.69 -3.35
CA ARG A 43 -6.24 -9.27 -4.02
C ARG A 43 -7.32 -10.34 -3.92
N ASP A 44 -6.99 -11.60 -4.19
CA ASP A 44 -7.97 -12.68 -4.14
C ASP A 44 -8.56 -12.85 -2.73
N LYS A 45 -7.73 -12.70 -1.70
CA LYS A 45 -8.18 -12.71 -0.29
C LYS A 45 -9.09 -11.52 0.01
N LEU A 46 -8.77 -10.34 -0.52
CA LEU A 46 -9.60 -9.14 -0.36
C LEU A 46 -10.99 -9.37 -0.94
N VAL A 47 -11.06 -9.89 -2.16
CA VAL A 47 -12.34 -10.19 -2.85
C VAL A 47 -13.15 -11.21 -2.08
N GLN A 48 -12.51 -12.30 -1.66
CA GLN A 48 -13.19 -13.35 -0.89
C GLN A 48 -13.79 -12.80 0.41
N ALA A 49 -13.01 -12.03 1.17
CA ALA A 49 -13.48 -11.44 2.42
C ALA A 49 -14.55 -10.36 2.18
N PHE A 50 -14.45 -9.57 1.11
CA PHE A 50 -15.49 -8.61 0.76
C PHE A 50 -16.81 -9.31 0.39
N ASN A 51 -16.75 -10.39 -0.39
CA ASN A 51 -17.92 -11.20 -0.76
C ASN A 51 -18.60 -11.88 0.43
N THR A 52 -17.90 -12.05 1.56
CA THR A 52 -18.50 -12.52 2.82
C THR A 52 -19.07 -11.37 3.67
N ASN A 53 -19.30 -10.19 3.09
CA ASN A 53 -19.78 -8.97 3.76
C ASN A 53 -18.83 -8.46 4.88
N THR A 54 -17.52 -8.70 4.76
CA THR A 54 -16.55 -8.11 5.70
C THR A 54 -16.45 -6.60 5.47
N SER A 55 -16.52 -5.81 6.55
CA SER A 55 -16.48 -4.35 6.44
C SER A 55 -15.12 -3.84 5.96
N VAL A 56 -15.09 -2.65 5.35
CA VAL A 56 -13.84 -2.01 4.88
C VAL A 56 -12.85 -1.81 6.04
N ASP A 57 -13.35 -1.48 7.23
CA ASP A 57 -12.55 -1.30 8.43
C ASP A 57 -11.89 -2.62 8.88
N GLU A 58 -12.61 -3.73 8.88
CA GLU A 58 -12.04 -5.06 9.16
C GLU A 58 -11.04 -5.49 8.09
N LEU A 59 -11.37 -5.28 6.80
CA LEU A 59 -10.44 -5.54 5.70
C LEU A 59 -9.14 -4.74 5.84
N SER A 60 -9.22 -3.51 6.33
CA SER A 60 -8.03 -2.68 6.59
C SER A 60 -7.09 -3.32 7.62
N VAL A 61 -7.66 -3.94 8.66
CA VAL A 61 -6.91 -4.66 9.70
C VAL A 61 -6.33 -5.97 9.15
N ILE A 62 -7.15 -6.78 8.48
CA ILE A 62 -6.76 -8.10 7.92
C ILE A 62 -5.58 -7.95 6.95
N HIS A 63 -5.64 -6.97 6.05
CA HIS A 63 -4.60 -6.73 5.05
C HIS A 63 -3.47 -5.82 5.55
N ALA A 64 -3.59 -5.28 6.77
CA ALA A 64 -2.69 -4.27 7.33
C ALA A 64 -2.46 -3.10 6.36
N ARG A 65 -3.54 -2.60 5.75
CA ARG A 65 -3.57 -1.49 4.78
C ARG A 65 -4.49 -0.38 5.29
N THR A 66 -4.37 0.80 4.70
CA THR A 66 -5.27 1.91 5.03
C THR A 66 -6.65 1.69 4.42
N ARG A 67 -7.71 2.22 5.06
CA ARG A 67 -9.09 2.20 4.52
C ARG A 67 -9.16 2.69 3.08
N GLY A 68 -8.48 3.79 2.76
CA GLY A 68 -8.41 4.33 1.41
C GLY A 68 -7.76 3.38 0.39
N ALA A 69 -6.75 2.59 0.80
CA ALA A 69 -6.14 1.60 -0.08
C ALA A 69 -7.07 0.41 -0.35
N ILE A 70 -7.85 -0.01 0.66
CA ILE A 70 -8.91 -1.03 0.50
C ILE A 70 -9.96 -0.55 -0.51
N ILE A 71 -10.53 0.63 -0.29
CA ILE A 71 -11.56 1.22 -1.16
C ILE A 71 -11.05 1.37 -2.60
N ALA A 72 -9.83 1.89 -2.77
CA ALA A 72 -9.24 2.06 -4.09
C ALA A 72 -9.07 0.71 -4.83
N GLU A 73 -8.68 -0.33 -4.11
CA GLU A 73 -8.51 -1.66 -4.71
C GLU A 73 -9.88 -2.32 -5.03
N LEU A 74 -10.86 -2.22 -4.14
CA LEU A 74 -12.23 -2.70 -4.42
C LEU A 74 -12.86 -1.97 -5.62
N LYS A 75 -12.68 -0.65 -5.72
CA LYS A 75 -13.12 0.15 -6.88
C LYS A 75 -12.42 -0.30 -8.16
N LYS A 76 -11.11 -0.53 -8.10
CA LYS A 76 -10.33 -1.01 -9.25
C LYS A 76 -10.80 -2.38 -9.75
N GLN A 77 -11.30 -3.22 -8.86
CA GLN A 77 -11.86 -4.53 -9.19
C GLN A 77 -13.35 -4.48 -9.55
N GLY A 78 -13.98 -3.31 -9.50
CA GLY A 78 -15.40 -3.13 -9.84
C GLY A 78 -16.37 -3.67 -8.79
N LEU A 79 -15.91 -3.87 -7.55
CA LEU A 79 -16.74 -4.39 -6.45
C LEU A 79 -17.54 -3.30 -5.73
N ILE A 80 -17.08 -2.05 -5.81
CA ILE A 80 -17.77 -0.88 -5.24
C ILE A 80 -17.69 0.31 -6.19
N GLU A 81 -18.70 1.18 -6.14
CA GLU A 81 -18.71 2.46 -6.83
C GLU A 81 -18.38 3.63 -5.87
N GLU A 82 -18.05 4.79 -6.45
CA GLU A 82 -17.57 5.99 -5.74
C GLU A 82 -18.58 6.60 -4.73
N PHE A 83 -19.82 6.11 -4.73
CA PHE A 83 -20.93 6.64 -3.93
C PHE A 83 -21.26 5.85 -2.66
N ASP A 84 -20.61 4.72 -2.39
CA ASP A 84 -20.89 3.94 -1.17
C ASP A 84 -20.14 4.54 0.04
N SER A 85 -20.62 5.71 0.47
CA SER A 85 -20.17 6.45 1.64
C SER A 85 -21.18 6.37 2.80
N SER A 86 -22.08 5.40 2.74
CA SER A 86 -23.08 5.13 3.78
C SER A 86 -22.97 3.69 4.28
N ILE A 87 -21.80 3.34 4.83
CA ILE A 87 -21.62 2.23 5.78
C ILE A 87 -20.80 2.77 6.94
#